data_AF-A0A2V7WTW7-F1
#
_entry.id   AF-A0A2V7WTW7-F1
#
_cell.length_a   1.000
_cell.length_b   1.000
_cell.length_c   1.000
_cell.angle_alpha   90.00
_cell.angle_beta   90.00
_cell.angle_gamma   90.00
#
_symmetry.space_group_name_H-M   'P 1'
#
loop_
_entity.id
_entity.type
_entity.pdbx_description
1 polymer ?
#
loop_
_entity_poly.entity_id
_entity_poly.type
_entity_poly.pdbx_seq_one_letter_code
_entity_poly.pdbx_strand_id
1 'polypeptide(L)'
;MAAAAATFQGAVPGERRSFWTGTPEIYFSKAIDNSRLVKVEDPRRSREMKHFGFALGCLFLLVFTYAWQHFKAIEYGYQIESAKRELGGATEMNRALRLEDASLRDPERIDVLARRMGLVPPAPGQVVHLDGSAGDLQGPVMASAAPVMVVPGQ
;
A
#
# COMPACT_ATOMS: atom_id res chain seq x y z
N MET A 1 -9.35 -50.65 7.55
CA MET A 1 -8.14 -50.68 6.70
C MET A 1 -7.01 -51.25 7.54
N ALA A 2 -6.59 -52.47 7.22
CA ALA A 2 -5.66 -53.28 8.01
C ALA A 2 -4.20 -52.84 7.76
N ALA A 3 -3.47 -52.53 8.83
CA ALA A 3 -2.04 -52.23 8.74
C ALA A 3 -1.24 -53.54 8.85
N ALA A 4 -0.51 -53.86 7.78
CA ALA A 4 0.32 -55.03 7.65
C ALA A 4 1.49 -54.99 8.64
N ALA A 5 1.56 -55.99 9.53
CA ALA A 5 2.72 -56.23 10.37
C ALA A 5 3.83 -56.85 9.51
N ALA A 6 4.87 -56.08 9.21
CA ALA A 6 6.07 -56.58 8.56
C ALA A 6 6.84 -57.49 9.54
N THR A 7 6.69 -58.79 9.36
CA THR A 7 7.49 -59.82 10.03
C THR A 7 8.88 -59.84 9.41
N PHE A 8 9.85 -59.24 10.11
CA PHE A 8 11.26 -59.37 9.74
C PHE A 8 11.73 -60.77 10.14
N GLN A 9 11.63 -61.73 9.23
CA GLN A 9 12.22 -63.06 9.38
C GLN A 9 13.75 -62.93 9.31
N GLY A 10 14.40 -63.01 10.47
CA GLY A 10 15.85 -63.10 10.55
C GLY A 10 16.34 -64.34 9.79
N ALA A 11 17.17 -64.12 8.77
CA ALA A 11 17.78 -65.17 7.98
C ALA A 11 18.65 -66.07 8.87
N VAL A 12 18.41 -67.39 8.81
CA VAL A 12 19.23 -68.41 9.49
C VAL A 12 20.59 -68.48 8.76
N PRO A 13 21.73 -68.21 9.42
CA PRO A 13 23.03 -68.39 8.79
C PRO A 13 23.31 -69.89 8.69
N GLY A 14 23.54 -70.37 7.47
CA GLY A 14 23.92 -71.75 7.19
C GLY A 14 25.22 -72.13 7.89
N GLU A 15 25.17 -73.27 8.58
CA GLU A 15 26.24 -73.86 9.38
C GLU A 15 27.45 -74.22 8.49
N ARG A 16 28.45 -73.34 8.43
CA ARG A 16 29.74 -73.63 7.79
C ARG A 16 30.63 -74.33 8.81
N ARG A 17 30.89 -75.63 8.59
CA ARG A 17 31.83 -76.44 9.37
C ARG A 17 33.24 -75.86 9.27
N SER A 18 33.64 -75.11 10.29
CA SER A 18 35.02 -74.65 10.47
C SER A 18 35.74 -75.59 11.44
N PHE A 19 36.74 -76.30 10.93
CA PHE A 19 37.68 -77.08 11.73
C PHE A 19 38.75 -76.15 12.29
N TRP A 20 38.47 -75.42 13.37
CA TRP A 20 39.46 -74.61 14.09
C TRP A 20 39.16 -74.57 15.59
N THR A 21 40.12 -75.03 16.41
CA THR A 21 40.10 -74.95 17.88
C THR A 21 40.60 -73.58 18.35
N GLY A 22 39.84 -72.53 18.03
CA GLY A 22 39.94 -71.21 18.65
C GLY A 22 38.67 -70.95 19.46
N THR A 23 38.77 -70.18 20.55
CA THR A 23 37.66 -69.86 21.46
C THR A 23 36.34 -69.62 20.73
N PRO A 24 35.24 -70.29 21.12
CA PRO A 24 33.96 -70.13 20.44
C PRO A 24 33.53 -68.66 20.53
N GLU A 25 33.36 -68.02 19.38
CA GLU A 25 32.83 -66.67 19.30
C GLU A 25 31.32 -66.74 19.61
N ILE A 26 30.98 -66.54 20.89
CA ILE A 26 29.60 -66.60 21.36
C ILE A 26 28.93 -65.27 21.00
N TYR A 27 28.14 -65.28 19.93
CA TYR A 27 27.27 -64.17 19.59
C TYR A 27 26.08 -64.14 20.56
N PHE A 28 26.16 -63.28 21.59
CA PHE A 28 25.03 -62.98 22.46
C PHE A 28 24.04 -62.08 21.72
N SER A 29 23.04 -62.66 21.04
CA SER A 29 21.90 -61.92 20.50
C SER A 29 20.96 -61.50 21.64
N LYS A 30 21.37 -60.48 22.41
CA LYS A 30 20.49 -59.88 23.42
C LYS A 30 19.43 -59.06 22.71
N ALA A 31 18.19 -59.55 22.68
CA ALA A 31 17.05 -58.78 22.19
C ALA A 31 16.86 -57.56 23.11
N ILE A 32 17.26 -56.39 22.64
CA ILE A 32 17.06 -55.12 23.36
C ILE A 32 15.58 -54.76 23.21
N ASP A 33 14.79 -55.06 24.24
CA ASP A 33 13.41 -54.60 24.31
C ASP A 33 13.36 -53.12 24.71
N ASN A 34 13.07 -52.27 23.73
CA ASN A 34 12.92 -50.82 23.92
C ASN A 34 11.47 -50.41 24.24
N SER A 35 10.56 -51.36 24.51
CA SER A 35 9.14 -51.09 24.76
C SER A 35 8.87 -50.13 25.92
N ARG A 36 9.83 -49.97 26.85
CA ARG A 36 9.72 -49.11 28.04
C ARG A 36 10.57 -47.84 27.99
N LEU A 37 11.21 -47.54 26.87
CA LEU A 37 12.05 -46.35 26.75
C LEU A 37 11.16 -45.09 26.66
N VAL A 38 10.96 -44.43 27.80
CA VAL A 38 10.26 -43.14 27.86
C VAL A 38 11.29 -42.03 27.67
N LYS A 39 11.05 -41.15 26.70
CA LYS A 39 11.87 -39.96 26.49
C LYS A 39 11.73 -39.02 27.68
N VAL A 40 12.74 -38.98 28.54
CA VAL A 40 12.83 -37.99 29.61
C VAL A 40 13.23 -36.66 28.99
N GLU A 41 12.41 -35.63 29.19
CA GLU A 41 12.74 -34.29 28.74
C GLU A 41 13.68 -33.61 29.74
N ASP A 42 14.86 -33.20 29.27
CA ASP A 42 15.77 -32.38 30.06
C ASP A 42 15.22 -30.95 30.17
N PRO A 43 14.89 -30.45 31.39
CA PRO A 43 14.28 -29.13 31.56
C PRO A 43 15.21 -27.98 31.14
N ARG A 44 16.53 -28.20 31.11
CA ARG A 44 17.51 -27.23 30.59
C ARG A 44 17.40 -27.04 29.08
N ARG A 45 17.31 -28.13 28.32
CA ARG A 45 17.20 -28.10 26.85
C ARG A 45 15.89 -27.44 26.39
N SER A 46 14.80 -27.66 27.13
CA SER A 46 13.52 -26.97 26.88
C SER A 46 13.63 -25.45 27.07
N ARG A 47 14.42 -24.98 28.05
CA ARG A 47 14.65 -23.53 28.26
C ARG A 47 15.48 -22.91 27.15
N GLU A 48 16.55 -23.58 26.72
CA GLU A 48 17.39 -23.13 25.60
C GLU A 48 16.59 -23.04 24.29
N MET A 49 15.76 -24.04 24.00
CA MET A 49 14.87 -24.02 22.82
C MET A 49 13.84 -22.90 22.88
N LYS A 50 13.34 -22.52 24.06
CA LYS A 50 12.44 -21.37 24.24
C LYS A 50 13.16 -20.05 23.97
N HIS A 51 14.39 -19.88 24.47
CA HIS A 51 15.19 -18.68 24.20
C HIS A 51 15.54 -18.56 22.72
N PHE A 52 15.90 -19.67 22.07
CA PHE A 52 16.16 -19.70 20.63
C PHE A 52 14.90 -19.38 19.82
N GLY A 53 13.76 -19.97 20.18
CA GLY A 53 12.47 -19.68 19.54
C GLY A 53 12.05 -18.21 19.72
N PHE A 54 12.27 -17.64 20.91
CA PHE A 54 12.00 -16.23 21.17
C PHE A 54 12.91 -15.32 20.33
N ALA A 55 14.21 -15.59 20.30
CA ALA A 55 15.16 -14.82 19.49
C ALA A 55 14.80 -14.88 18.00
N LEU A 56 14.43 -16.06 17.49
CA LEU A 56 13.99 -16.24 16.11
C LEU A 56 12.67 -15.49 15.83
N GLY A 57 11.72 -15.53 16.77
CA GLY A 57 10.47 -14.78 16.67
C GLY A 57 10.69 -13.27 16.64
N CYS A 58 11.58 -12.74 17.49
CA CYS A 58 11.97 -11.33 17.47
C CYS A 58 12.63 -10.94 16.15
N LEU A 59 13.57 -11.76 15.65
CA LEU A 59 14.21 -11.51 14.35
C LEU A 59 13.18 -11.48 13.22
N PHE A 60 12.25 -12.44 13.19
CA PHE A 60 11.20 -12.50 12.20
C PHE A 60 10.31 -11.26 12.23
N LEU A 61 9.87 -10.82 13.43
CA LEU A 61 9.08 -9.60 13.61
C LEU A 61 9.82 -8.35 13.12
N LEU A 62 11.13 -8.22 13.41
CA LEU A 62 11.92 -7.10 12.93
C LEU A 62 12.02 -7.06 11.41
N VAL A 63 12.28 -8.20 10.77
CA VAL A 63 12.36 -8.29 9.31
C VAL A 63 10.99 -8.00 8.67
N PHE A 64 9.90 -8.54 9.22
CA PHE A 64 8.55 -8.30 8.71
C PHE A 64 8.11 -6.84 8.86
N THR A 65 8.39 -6.23 10.02
CA THR A 65 8.06 -4.81 10.24
C THR A 65 8.88 -3.90 9.32
N TYR A 66 10.17 -4.20 9.12
CA TYR A 66 11.00 -3.48 8.14
C TYR A 66 10.48 -3.63 6.71
N ALA A 67 10.16 -4.86 6.28
CA ALA A 67 9.59 -5.11 4.96
C ALA A 67 8.26 -4.37 4.80
N TRP A 68 7.37 -4.45 5.78
CA TRP A 68 6.09 -3.75 5.79
C TRP A 68 6.27 -2.23 5.69
N GLN A 69 7.20 -1.65 6.46
CA GLN A 69 7.54 -0.23 6.38
C GLN A 69 8.08 0.16 5.00
N HIS A 70 8.96 -0.66 4.42
CA HIS A 70 9.50 -0.44 3.08
C HIS A 70 8.41 -0.47 2.01
N PHE A 71 7.49 -1.44 2.08
CA PHE A 71 6.31 -1.50 1.20
C PHE A 71 5.40 -0.28 1.35
N LYS A 72 5.15 0.16 2.59
CA LYS A 72 4.34 1.36 2.86
C LYS A 72 5.02 2.63 2.34
N ALA A 73 6.33 2.76 2.50
CA ALA A 73 7.09 3.86 1.94
C ALA A 73 6.98 3.93 0.40
N ILE A 74 6.98 2.77 -0.27
CA ILE A 74 6.77 2.70 -1.73
C ILE A 74 5.36 3.16 -2.09
N GLU A 75 4.33 2.70 -1.38
CA GLU A 75 2.93 3.08 -1.61
C GLU A 75 2.69 4.59 -1.40
N TYR A 76 3.27 5.17 -0.35
CA TYR A 76 3.22 6.62 -0.10
C TYR A 76 3.99 7.42 -1.16
N GLY A 77 5.11 6.90 -1.66
CA GLY A 77 5.86 7.53 -2.75
C GLY A 77 5.01 7.71 -4.02
N TYR A 78 4.21 6.70 -4.37
CA TYR A 78 3.30 6.79 -5.52
C TYR A 78 2.13 7.74 -5.29
N GLN A 79 1.53 7.74 -4.09
CA GLN A 79 0.42 8.65 -3.78
C GLN A 79 0.85 10.11 -3.77
N ILE A 80 2.08 10.39 -3.31
CA ILE A 80 2.66 11.74 -3.35
C ILE A 80 2.91 12.17 -4.80
N GLU A 81 3.45 11.27 -5.63
CA GLU A 81 3.71 11.55 -7.04
C GLU A 81 2.40 11.76 -7.83
N SER A 82 1.35 10.98 -7.57
CA SER A 82 0.05 11.18 -8.22
C SER A 82 -0.61 12.49 -7.79
N ALA A 83 -0.62 12.80 -6.48
CA ALA A 83 -1.15 14.06 -5.98
C ALA A 83 -0.37 15.27 -6.52
N LYS A 84 0.95 15.16 -6.66
CA LYS A 84 1.79 16.21 -7.24
C LYS A 84 1.50 16.44 -8.73
N ARG A 85 1.20 15.39 -9.49
CA ARG A 85 0.80 15.50 -10.91
C ARG A 85 -0.55 16.18 -11.07
N GLU A 86 -1.52 15.84 -10.21
CA GLU A 86 -2.84 16.48 -10.23
C GLU A 86 -2.73 17.98 -9.91
N LEU A 87 -1.94 18.35 -8.88
CA LEU A 87 -1.66 19.75 -8.58
C LEU A 87 -0.95 20.45 -9.75
N GLY A 88 0.04 19.81 -10.36
CA GLY A 88 0.72 20.34 -11.55
C GLY A 88 -0.26 20.66 -12.68
N GLY A 89 -1.07 19.68 -13.08
CA GLY A 89 -2.07 19.86 -14.13
C GLY A 89 -3.09 20.95 -13.81
N ALA A 90 -3.59 20.99 -12.57
CA ALA A 90 -4.52 22.04 -12.15
C ALA A 90 -3.88 23.44 -12.18
N THR A 91 -2.61 23.57 -11.78
CA THR A 91 -1.88 24.86 -11.82
C THR A 91 -1.61 25.34 -13.24
N GLU A 92 -1.23 24.44 -14.15
CA GLU A 92 -1.05 24.76 -15.57
C GLU A 92 -2.36 25.21 -16.20
N MET A 93 -3.45 24.49 -15.91
CA MET A 93 -4.78 24.85 -16.41
C MET A 93 -5.26 26.19 -15.86
N ASN A 94 -5.02 26.48 -14.57
CA ASN A 94 -5.34 27.78 -14.00
C ASN A 94 -4.53 28.90 -14.66
N ARG A 95 -3.24 28.66 -14.95
CA ARG A 95 -2.40 29.62 -15.66
C ARG A 95 -2.90 29.86 -17.09
N ALA A 96 -3.27 28.81 -17.81
CA ALA A 96 -3.84 28.92 -19.15
C ALA A 96 -5.13 29.75 -19.14
N LEU A 97 -6.06 29.45 -18.23
CA LEU A 97 -7.31 30.20 -18.08
C LEU A 97 -7.08 31.68 -17.75
N ARG A 98 -6.09 32.00 -16.90
CA ARG A 98 -5.74 33.40 -16.61
C ARG A 98 -5.17 34.14 -17.81
N LEU A 99 -4.38 33.45 -18.64
CA LEU A 99 -3.87 34.02 -19.89
C LEU A 99 -4.99 34.25 -20.90
N GLU A 100 -5.93 33.31 -20.99
CA GLU A 100 -7.13 33.45 -21.82
C GLU A 100 -7.98 34.62 -21.35
N ASP A 101 -8.28 34.73 -20.04
CA ASP A 101 -9.05 35.85 -19.48
C ASP A 101 -8.36 37.20 -19.74
N ALA A 102 -7.04 37.27 -19.53
CA ALA A 102 -6.26 38.48 -19.85
C ALA A 102 -6.33 38.84 -21.35
N SER A 103 -6.27 37.84 -22.23
CA SER A 103 -6.40 38.05 -23.68
C SER A 103 -7.81 38.46 -24.11
N LEU A 104 -8.84 37.99 -23.39
CA LEU A 104 -10.24 38.33 -23.65
C LEU A 104 -10.58 39.74 -23.14
N ARG A 105 -9.93 40.18 -22.07
CA ARG A 105 -10.09 41.51 -21.47
C ARG A 105 -9.20 42.57 -22.11
N ASP A 106 -8.37 42.19 -23.08
CA ASP A 106 -7.52 43.12 -23.82
C ASP A 106 -8.39 44.14 -24.58
N PRO A 107 -8.34 45.44 -24.20
CA PRO A 107 -9.18 46.47 -24.80
C PRO A 107 -8.89 46.66 -26.29
N GLU A 108 -7.66 46.44 -26.75
CA GLU A 108 -7.32 46.54 -28.17
C GLU A 108 -8.07 45.47 -28.99
N ARG A 109 -8.11 44.25 -28.46
CA ARG A 109 -8.83 43.13 -29.08
C ARG A 109 -10.34 43.37 -29.09
N ILE A 110 -10.89 43.93 -28.01
CA ILE A 110 -12.30 44.31 -27.92
C ILE A 110 -12.63 45.41 -28.93
N ASP A 111 -11.82 46.45 -29.03
CA ASP A 111 -12.03 47.57 -29.96
C ASP A 111 -12.00 47.13 -31.43
N VAL A 112 -11.05 46.27 -31.80
CA VAL A 112 -10.98 45.70 -33.16
C VAL A 112 -12.23 44.88 -33.47
N LEU A 113 -12.70 44.07 -32.51
CA LEU A 113 -13.90 43.26 -32.68
C LEU A 113 -15.16 44.13 -32.77
N ALA A 114 -15.28 45.14 -31.92
CA ALA A 114 -16.38 46.10 -31.90
C ALA A 114 -16.51 46.83 -33.25
N ARG A 115 -15.38 47.32 -33.80
CA ARG A 115 -15.35 47.97 -35.12
C ARG A 115 -15.77 47.03 -36.25
N ARG A 116 -15.37 45.75 -36.20
CA ARG A 116 -15.82 44.73 -37.18
C ARG A 116 -17.33 44.48 -37.12
N MET A 117 -17.94 44.61 -35.95
CA MET A 117 -19.40 44.50 -35.77
C MET A 117 -20.14 45.82 -36.07
N GLY A 118 -19.44 46.87 -36.53
CA GLY A 118 -20.03 48.17 -36.82
C GLY A 118 -20.34 49.01 -35.57
N LEU A 119 -19.86 48.61 -34.40
CA LEU A 119 -19.98 49.38 -33.17
C LEU A 119 -18.94 50.51 -33.19
N VAL A 120 -19.38 51.71 -32.82
CA VAL A 120 -18.57 52.94 -32.82
C VAL A 120 -18.55 53.49 -31.39
N PRO A 121 -17.40 53.98 -30.88
CA PRO A 121 -17.36 54.62 -29.57
C PRO A 121 -18.36 55.78 -29.49
N PRO A 122 -19.12 55.90 -28.39
CA PRO A 122 -20.14 56.93 -28.24
C PRO A 122 -19.52 58.33 -28.26
N ALA A 123 -20.21 59.30 -28.86
CA ALA A 123 -19.79 60.69 -28.81
C ALA A 123 -19.95 61.27 -27.39
N PRO A 124 -19.12 62.25 -26.99
CA PRO A 124 -19.26 62.90 -25.68
C PRO A 124 -20.68 63.49 -25.52
N GLY A 125 -21.40 63.03 -24.49
CA GLY A 125 -22.80 63.40 -24.21
C GLY A 125 -23.87 62.37 -24.59
N GLN A 126 -23.49 61.28 -25.26
CA GLN A 126 -24.43 60.24 -25.74
C GLN A 126 -24.61 59.07 -24.75
N VAL A 127 -23.87 59.09 -23.63
CA VAL A 127 -23.94 58.06 -22.56
C VAL A 127 -24.81 58.59 -21.43
N VAL A 128 -26.05 58.11 -21.35
CA VAL A 128 -26.97 58.40 -20.25
C VAL A 128 -26.81 57.30 -19.20
N HIS A 129 -26.21 57.63 -18.06
CA HIS A 129 -26.22 56.74 -16.90
C HIS A 129 -27.62 56.82 -16.29
N LEU A 130 -28.38 55.74 -16.39
CA LEU A 130 -29.60 55.58 -15.62
C LEU A 130 -29.20 55.29 -14.18
N ASP A 131 -28.85 56.34 -13.43
CA ASP A 131 -28.82 56.25 -11.97
C ASP A 131 -30.24 55.88 -11.54
N GLY A 132 -30.39 54.67 -11.01
CA GLY A 132 -31.66 54.11 -10.59
C GLY A 132 -32.35 55.02 -9.59
N SER A 133 -33.23 55.89 -10.08
CA SER A 133 -34.17 56.64 -9.26
C SER A 133 -35.47 55.85 -9.20
N ALA A 134 -35.58 55.00 -8.18
CA ALA A 134 -36.73 54.98 -7.27
C ALA A 134 -36.62 53.79 -6.30
N GLY A 135 -36.08 54.03 -5.10
CA GLY A 135 -36.32 53.16 -3.94
C GLY A 135 -35.09 52.46 -3.38
N ASP A 136 -34.61 53.02 -2.27
CA ASP A 136 -33.95 52.33 -1.16
C ASP A 136 -32.43 52.04 -1.18
N LEU A 137 -31.82 52.62 -0.14
CA LEU A 137 -30.68 52.13 0.66
C LEU A 137 -29.26 52.48 0.18
N GLN A 138 -28.90 53.74 0.44
CA GLN A 138 -27.53 54.18 0.72
C GLN A 138 -26.98 53.53 2.01
N GLY A 139 -26.71 52.23 1.98
CA GLY A 139 -25.92 51.53 2.98
C GLY A 139 -24.82 50.71 2.29
N PRO A 140 -23.63 50.53 2.90
CA PRO A 140 -22.58 49.70 2.32
C PRO A 140 -23.11 48.27 2.13
N VAL A 141 -23.32 47.88 0.87
CA VAL A 141 -23.71 46.52 0.51
C VAL A 141 -22.48 45.63 0.68
N MET A 142 -22.44 44.94 1.81
CA MET A 142 -21.45 43.89 2.06
C MET A 142 -21.71 42.73 1.09
N ALA A 143 -20.70 42.36 0.30
CA ALA A 143 -20.77 41.20 -0.57
C ALA A 143 -20.94 39.93 0.29
N SER A 144 -22.14 39.35 0.27
CA SER A 144 -22.43 38.06 0.91
C SER A 144 -22.11 36.95 -0.08
N ALA A 145 -21.11 36.13 0.25
CA ALA A 145 -20.80 34.91 -0.48
C ALA A 145 -21.80 33.81 -0.08
N ALA A 146 -22.96 33.78 -0.73
CA ALA A 146 -23.85 32.63 -0.63
C ALA A 146 -23.20 31.42 -1.33
N PRO A 147 -23.04 30.26 -0.66
CA PRO A 147 -22.50 29.08 -1.31
C PRO A 147 -23.48 28.60 -2.39
N VAL A 148 -23.02 28.61 -3.64
CA VAL A 148 -23.74 28.03 -4.79
C VAL A 148 -23.87 26.53 -4.54
N MET A 149 -25.07 26.09 -4.19
CA MET A 149 -25.38 24.67 -4.02
C MET A 149 -25.57 24.05 -5.41
N VAL A 150 -24.56 23.31 -5.86
CA VAL A 150 -24.62 22.54 -7.11
C VAL A 150 -25.47 21.30 -6.84
N VAL A 151 -26.70 21.28 -7.37
CA VAL A 151 -27.55 20.09 -7.37
C VAL A 151 -27.03 19.14 -8.45
N PRO A 152 -26.52 17.94 -8.11
CA PRO A 152 -26.17 16.95 -9.13
C PRO A 152 -27.47 16.44 -9.77
N GLY A 153 -27.53 16.50 -11.11
CA GLY A 153 -28.61 15.94 -11.90
C GLY A 153 -28.72 14.43 -11.73
N GLN A 154 -29.96 13.95 -11.68
CA GLN A 154 -30.36 12.53 -11.66
C GLN A 154 -29.96 11.82 -12.96
#